data_AF-A0A699V3M7-F1
#
_entry.id   AF-A0A699V3M7-F1
#
_cell.length_a   1.000
_cell.length_b   1.000
_cell.length_c   1.000
_cell.angle_alpha   90.00
_cell.angle_beta   90.00
_cell.angle_gamma   90.00
#
_symmetry.space_group_name_H-M   'P 1'
#
loop_
_entity.id
_entity.type
_entity.pdbx_description
1 polymer ?
#
loop_
_entity_poly.entity_id
_entity_poly.type
_entity_poly.pdbx_seq_one_letter_code
_entity_poly.pdbx_strand_id
1 'polypeptide(L)'
;VQQQNGKTSAGAILLLAIVMGSISGWITSSLYAWGLTIVGRWLGGEADNERFKTVLAWAQVPVATGLLLLWPALVFLKDGSFQALRQAYPLLTSGVLPLLFAAKVVLGSWSVAILLKGVILIQGFSPGRALANMLLPGALVVAFILLIAGLLPG
;
A
#
# COMPACT_ATOMS: atom_id res chain seq x y z
N VAL A 1 15.29 -41.96 0.20
CA VAL A 1 14.24 -41.23 -0.56
C VAL A 1 14.63 -39.78 -0.59
N GLN A 2 15.01 -39.29 -1.77
CA GLN A 2 15.55 -37.95 -2.01
C GLN A 2 14.48 -36.87 -1.74
N GLN A 3 14.74 -35.94 -0.82
CA GLN A 3 14.03 -34.65 -0.81
C GLN A 3 14.77 -33.68 -1.74
N GLN A 4 14.38 -33.72 -3.02
CA GLN A 4 14.54 -32.59 -3.94
C GLN A 4 13.62 -31.44 -3.44
N ASN A 5 14.11 -30.61 -2.53
CA ASN A 5 13.45 -29.32 -2.25
C ASN A 5 14.04 -28.28 -3.20
N GLY A 6 13.28 -27.91 -4.23
CA GLY A 6 13.65 -26.88 -5.20
C GLY A 6 13.99 -25.57 -4.50
N LYS A 7 15.29 -25.25 -4.43
CA LYS A 7 15.77 -23.97 -3.90
C LYS A 7 15.50 -22.89 -4.94
N THR A 8 14.33 -22.26 -4.88
CA THR A 8 14.09 -21.02 -5.64
C THR A 8 15.17 -20.02 -5.23
N SER A 9 15.97 -19.56 -6.19
CA SER A 9 17.06 -18.64 -5.89
C SER A 9 16.50 -17.32 -5.36
N ALA A 10 17.23 -16.64 -4.46
CA ALA A 10 16.82 -15.33 -3.95
C ALA A 10 16.57 -14.32 -5.10
N GLY A 11 17.32 -14.45 -6.20
CA GLY A 11 17.10 -13.68 -7.41
C GLY A 11 15.75 -13.96 -8.08
N ALA A 12 15.32 -15.22 -8.16
CA ALA A 12 14.01 -15.57 -8.71
C ALA A 12 12.85 -15.04 -7.84
N ILE A 13 13.00 -15.06 -6.51
CA ILE A 13 12.02 -14.48 -5.58
C ILE A 13 11.93 -12.96 -5.76
N LEU A 14 13.07 -12.27 -5.86
CA LEU A 14 13.12 -10.82 -6.08
C LEU A 14 12.50 -10.44 -7.43
N LEU A 15 12.82 -11.17 -8.50
CA LEU A 15 12.22 -10.95 -9.82
C LEU A 15 10.71 -11.14 -9.79
N LEU A 16 10.23 -12.21 -9.16
CA LEU A 16 8.80 -12.45 -9.00
C LEU A 16 8.14 -11.33 -8.20
N ALA A 17 8.76 -10.86 -7.11
CA ALA A 17 8.23 -9.78 -6.29
C ALA A 17 8.13 -8.45 -7.07
N ILE A 18 9.13 -8.13 -7.90
CA ILE A 18 9.11 -6.92 -8.74
C ILE A 18 7.99 -7.01 -9.78
N VAL A 19 7.87 -8.14 -10.48
CA VAL A 19 6.85 -8.32 -11.53
C VAL A 19 5.45 -8.34 -10.93
N MET A 20 5.20 -9.20 -9.95
CA MET A 20 3.90 -9.33 -9.31
C MET A 20 3.51 -8.06 -8.57
N GLY A 21 4.47 -7.41 -7.89
CA GLY A 21 4.25 -6.14 -7.21
C GLY A 21 3.88 -5.01 -8.16
N SER A 22 4.55 -4.92 -9.33
CA SER A 22 4.25 -3.89 -10.34
C SER A 22 2.86 -4.08 -10.95
N ILE A 23 2.54 -5.33 -11.32
CA ILE A 23 1.22 -5.68 -11.89
C ILE A 23 0.12 -5.41 -10.85
N SER A 24 0.29 -5.92 -9.62
CA SER A 24 -0.66 -5.68 -8.54
C SER A 24 -0.83 -4.20 -8.26
N GLY A 25 0.25 -3.42 -8.21
CA GLY A 25 0.22 -1.99 -7.98
C GLY A 25 -0.62 -1.25 -9.03
N TRP A 26 -0.39 -1.54 -10.31
CA TRP A 26 -1.13 -0.94 -11.41
C TRP A 26 -2.63 -1.29 -11.39
N ILE A 27 -2.97 -2.55 -11.11
CA ILE A 27 -4.37 -2.99 -10.99
C ILE A 27 -5.05 -2.30 -9.81
N THR A 28 -4.44 -2.37 -8.61
CA THR A 28 -5.01 -1.77 -7.40
C THR A 28 -5.16 -0.26 -7.55
N SER A 29 -4.18 0.45 -8.10
CA SER A 29 -4.29 1.90 -8.31
C SER A 29 -5.39 2.26 -9.30
N SER A 30 -5.58 1.47 -10.35
CA SER A 30 -6.62 1.71 -11.36
C SER A 30 -8.02 1.46 -10.81
N LEU A 31 -8.20 0.38 -10.04
CA LEU A 31 -9.47 0.08 -9.37
C LEU A 31 -9.79 1.14 -8.30
N TYR A 32 -8.78 1.57 -7.54
CA TYR A 32 -8.97 2.59 -6.53
C TYR A 32 -9.31 3.96 -7.14
N ALA A 33 -8.65 4.35 -8.24
CA ALA A 33 -9.01 5.57 -9.00
C ALA A 33 -10.46 5.54 -9.48
N TRP A 34 -10.91 4.40 -9.98
CA TRP A 34 -12.31 4.19 -10.37
C TRP A 34 -13.27 4.33 -9.18
N GLY A 35 -12.94 3.72 -8.03
CA GLY A 35 -13.72 3.85 -6.80
C GLY A 35 -13.80 5.30 -6.30
N LEU A 36 -12.68 6.03 -6.30
CA LEU A 36 -12.63 7.46 -5.95
C LEU A 36 -13.48 8.33 -6.90
N THR A 37 -13.59 7.93 -8.17
CA THR A 37 -14.44 8.62 -9.15
C THR A 37 -15.92 8.41 -8.84
N ILE A 38 -16.33 7.17 -8.56
CA ILE A 38 -17.73 6.85 -8.24
C ILE A 38 -18.17 7.51 -6.95
N VAL A 39 -17.41 7.31 -5.87
CA VAL A 39 -17.70 7.92 -4.58
C VAL A 39 -17.62 9.44 -4.68
N GLY A 40 -16.67 9.96 -5.45
CA GLY A 40 -16.56 11.40 -5.71
C GLY A 40 -17.86 11.95 -6.29
N ARG A 41 -18.44 11.28 -7.29
CA ARG A 41 -19.73 11.65 -7.88
C ARG A 41 -20.88 11.56 -6.88
N TRP A 42 -20.92 10.54 -6.03
CA TRP A 42 -21.93 10.43 -4.96
C TRP A 42 -21.82 11.58 -3.95
N LEU A 43 -20.60 12.04 -3.69
CA LEU A 43 -20.33 13.19 -2.85
C LEU A 43 -20.44 14.51 -3.60
N GLY A 44 -20.91 14.55 -4.85
CA GLY A 44 -21.11 15.78 -5.64
C GLY A 44 -19.83 16.37 -6.24
N GLY A 45 -18.86 15.52 -6.59
CA GLY A 45 -17.63 15.87 -7.29
C GLY A 45 -17.66 15.49 -8.77
N GLU A 46 -16.81 16.14 -9.57
CA GLU A 46 -16.81 16.06 -11.04
C GLU A 46 -15.48 15.57 -11.63
N ALA A 47 -14.46 15.30 -10.79
CA ALA A 47 -13.17 14.83 -11.29
C ALA A 47 -13.31 13.47 -12.02
N ASP A 48 -12.59 13.34 -13.13
CA ASP A 48 -12.52 12.12 -13.92
C ASP A 48 -11.45 11.16 -13.40
N ASN A 49 -11.49 9.93 -13.92
CA ASN A 49 -10.60 8.85 -13.49
C ASN A 49 -9.12 9.18 -13.80
N GLU A 50 -8.84 9.84 -14.93
CA GLU A 50 -7.47 10.21 -15.32
C GLU A 50 -6.82 11.23 -14.35
N ARG A 51 -7.59 12.22 -13.86
CA ARG A 51 -7.10 13.11 -12.80
C ARG A 51 -6.83 12.36 -11.50
N PHE A 52 -7.67 11.40 -11.13
CA PHE A 52 -7.42 10.55 -9.96
C PHE A 52 -6.18 9.68 -10.11
N LYS A 53 -5.96 9.04 -11.27
CA LYS A 53 -4.73 8.29 -11.56
C LYS A 53 -3.50 9.17 -11.42
N THR A 54 -3.57 10.42 -11.90
CA THR A 54 -2.48 11.40 -11.77
C THR A 54 -2.19 11.72 -10.30
N VAL A 55 -3.22 12.01 -9.51
CA VAL A 55 -3.06 12.27 -8.06
C VAL A 55 -2.51 11.04 -7.34
N LEU A 56 -2.99 9.84 -7.67
CA LEU A 56 -2.49 8.60 -7.08
C LEU A 56 -1.03 8.35 -7.44
N ALA A 57 -0.63 8.56 -8.69
CA ALA A 57 0.75 8.43 -9.13
C ALA A 57 1.68 9.34 -8.31
N TRP A 58 1.30 10.61 -8.12
CA TRP A 58 2.04 11.53 -7.25
C TRP A 58 2.05 11.11 -5.78
N ALA A 59 0.94 10.60 -5.26
CA ALA A 59 0.86 10.09 -3.90
C ALA A 59 1.75 8.85 -3.70
N GLN A 60 2.02 8.06 -4.75
CA GLN A 60 2.92 6.91 -4.65
C GLN A 60 4.41 7.28 -4.62
N VAL A 61 4.80 8.50 -5.03
CA VAL A 61 6.21 8.90 -5.11
C VAL A 61 6.93 8.75 -3.75
N PRO A 62 6.42 9.28 -2.61
CA PRO A 62 7.08 9.07 -1.32
C PRO A 62 7.25 7.60 -0.95
N VAL A 63 6.24 6.77 -1.20
CA VAL A 63 6.30 5.33 -0.90
C VAL A 63 7.34 4.63 -1.80
N ALA A 64 7.38 4.98 -3.08
CA ALA A 64 8.34 4.46 -4.04
C ALA A 64 9.79 4.83 -3.66
N THR A 65 10.03 6.06 -3.18
CA THR A 65 11.36 6.44 -2.64
C THR A 65 11.75 5.60 -1.42
N GLY A 66 10.76 5.08 -0.69
CA GLY A 66 10.99 4.14 0.40
C GLY A 66 11.61 2.80 -0.03
N LEU A 67 11.60 2.46 -1.33
CA LEU A 67 12.35 1.31 -1.84
C LEU A 67 13.87 1.47 -1.62
N LEU A 68 14.38 2.70 -1.55
CA LEU A 68 15.79 2.94 -1.21
C LEU A 68 16.14 2.47 0.22
N LEU A 69 15.15 2.42 1.13
CA LEU A 69 15.30 1.91 2.48
C LEU A 69 15.41 0.38 2.53
N LEU A 70 15.12 -0.35 1.43
CA LEU A 70 15.35 -1.80 1.36
C LEU A 70 16.82 -2.15 1.42
N TRP A 71 17.70 -1.34 0.81
CA TRP A 71 19.13 -1.65 0.79
C TRP A 71 19.73 -1.73 2.21
N PRO A 72 19.63 -0.69 3.06
CA PRO A 72 20.10 -0.80 4.43
C PRO A 72 19.37 -1.92 5.16
N ALA A 73 18.05 -2.08 5.00
CA ALA A 73 17.32 -3.18 5.62
C ALA A 73 17.96 -4.53 5.29
N LEU A 74 18.23 -4.85 4.02
CA LEU A 74 18.82 -6.12 3.59
C LEU A 74 20.23 -6.35 4.14
N VAL A 75 21.05 -5.29 4.23
CA VAL A 75 22.41 -5.39 4.80
C VAL A 75 22.35 -5.73 6.29
N PHE A 76 21.48 -5.09 7.06
CA PHE A 76 21.31 -5.35 8.49
C PHE A 76 20.46 -6.60 8.79
N LEU A 77 19.85 -7.23 7.76
CA LEU A 77 19.05 -8.46 7.88
C LEU A 77 19.88 -9.76 7.76
N LYS A 78 21.17 -9.68 7.37
CA LYS A 78 21.96 -10.85 6.94
C LYS A 78 22.29 -11.87 8.05
N ASP A 79 22.13 -11.52 9.32
CA ASP A 79 22.64 -12.32 10.45
C ASP A 79 21.67 -13.41 10.98
N GLY A 80 20.86 -14.03 10.10
CA GLY A 80 20.15 -15.29 10.38
C GLY A 80 18.89 -15.19 11.26
N SER A 81 18.34 -14.00 11.43
CA SER A 81 17.51 -13.71 12.60
C SER A 81 16.04 -13.44 12.29
N PHE A 82 15.29 -14.52 12.10
CA PHE A 82 13.84 -14.54 12.33
C PHE A 82 13.46 -15.87 12.95
N GLN A 83 13.77 -16.08 14.23
CA GLN A 83 13.13 -17.17 14.97
C GLN A 83 11.92 -16.62 15.71
N ALA A 84 10.75 -16.80 15.08
CA ALA A 84 9.38 -16.49 15.48
C ALA A 84 8.92 -15.01 15.55
N LEU A 85 9.62 -14.10 14.85
CA LEU A 85 9.30 -12.68 14.58
C LEU A 85 10.15 -11.53 15.21
N ARG A 86 11.33 -11.67 15.80
CA ARG A 86 12.00 -12.78 16.49
C ARG A 86 11.18 -13.02 17.78
N GLN A 87 10.40 -14.10 17.89
CA GLN A 87 9.29 -14.33 18.84
C GLN A 87 8.41 -13.10 19.13
N ALA A 88 7.57 -12.76 18.16
CA ALA A 88 6.35 -11.97 18.32
C ALA A 88 6.50 -10.47 18.70
N TYR A 89 7.51 -9.75 18.21
CA TYR A 89 7.68 -8.27 18.27
C TYR A 89 8.21 -7.66 19.60
N PRO A 90 9.53 -7.53 19.82
CA PRO A 90 10.05 -6.84 21.03
C PRO A 90 9.99 -5.30 20.96
N LEU A 91 9.05 -4.72 20.21
CA LEU A 91 8.98 -3.33 19.73
C LEU A 91 10.23 -2.92 18.92
N LEU A 92 10.28 -3.22 17.61
CA LEU A 92 11.25 -2.62 16.66
C LEU A 92 12.77 -2.85 16.93
N THR A 93 13.18 -3.81 17.76
CA THR A 93 14.55 -4.20 18.20
C THR A 93 15.79 -3.39 17.73
N SER A 94 16.45 -2.75 18.71
CA SER A 94 17.77 -2.07 18.76
C SER A 94 18.60 -1.93 17.47
N GLY A 95 18.99 -0.70 17.17
CA GLY A 95 19.88 -0.35 16.05
C GLY A 95 19.17 0.52 15.02
N VAL A 96 19.40 0.24 13.73
CA VAL A 96 18.92 1.07 12.61
C VAL A 96 17.47 0.77 12.19
N LEU A 97 16.91 -0.38 12.58
CA LEU A 97 15.56 -0.80 12.17
C LEU A 97 14.42 0.12 12.64
N PRO A 98 14.38 0.64 13.89
CA PRO A 98 13.41 1.66 14.29
C PRO A 98 13.47 2.91 13.42
N LEU A 99 14.66 3.34 13.02
CA LEU A 99 14.85 4.52 12.18
C LEU A 99 14.32 4.28 10.76
N LEU A 100 14.58 3.11 10.19
CA LEU A 100 14.01 2.71 8.89
C LEU A 100 12.49 2.61 8.95
N PHE A 101 11.93 2.11 10.06
CA PHE A 101 10.49 2.07 10.28
C PHE A 101 9.90 3.47 10.40
N ALA A 102 10.50 4.34 11.21
CA ALA A 102 10.08 5.74 11.34
C ALA A 102 10.12 6.48 10.00
N ALA A 103 11.18 6.27 9.21
CA ALA A 103 11.27 6.82 7.85
C ALA A 103 10.12 6.33 6.95
N LYS A 104 9.78 5.04 7.00
CA LYS A 104 8.62 4.50 6.27
C LYS A 104 7.29 5.12 6.72
N VAL A 105 7.10 5.33 8.02
CA VAL A 105 5.91 6.01 8.55
C VAL A 105 5.83 7.43 8.04
N VAL A 106 6.94 8.18 8.07
CA VAL A 106 7.00 9.56 7.54
C VAL A 106 6.66 9.60 6.04
N LEU A 107 7.23 8.69 5.24
CA LEU A 107 6.93 8.59 3.81
C LEU A 107 5.45 8.23 3.56
N GLY A 108 4.89 7.33 4.37
CA GLY A 108 3.46 6.98 4.31
C GLY A 108 2.56 8.16 4.66
N SER A 109 2.86 8.88 5.74
CA SER A 109 2.13 10.10 6.11
C SER A 109 2.23 11.17 5.01
N TRP A 110 3.40 11.32 4.38
CA TRP A 110 3.57 12.22 3.25
C TRP A 110 2.72 11.81 2.04
N SER A 111 2.70 10.52 1.70
CA SER A 111 1.84 9.97 0.65
C SER A 111 0.36 10.29 0.89
N VAL A 112 -0.14 10.06 2.12
CA VAL A 112 -1.51 10.39 2.51
C VAL A 112 -1.78 11.89 2.39
N ALA A 113 -0.83 12.74 2.79
CA ALA A 113 -0.97 14.18 2.66
C ALA A 113 -1.06 14.65 1.20
N ILE A 114 -0.26 14.06 0.30
CA ILE A 114 -0.34 14.34 -1.15
C ILE A 114 -1.70 13.89 -1.69
N LEU A 115 -2.15 12.67 -1.36
CA LEU A 115 -3.44 12.15 -1.81
C LEU A 115 -4.58 13.07 -1.35
N LEU A 116 -4.63 13.43 -0.07
CA LEU A 116 -5.67 14.30 0.48
C LEU A 116 -5.70 15.67 -0.21
N LYS A 117 -4.54 16.33 -0.34
CA LYS A 117 -4.44 17.63 -1.03
C LYS A 117 -4.81 17.52 -2.51
N GLY A 118 -4.40 16.45 -3.17
CA GLY A 118 -4.73 16.18 -4.56
C GLY A 118 -6.23 15.98 -4.76
N VAL A 119 -6.89 15.20 -3.91
CA VAL A 119 -8.36 15.01 -3.94
C VAL A 119 -9.09 16.33 -3.70
N ILE A 120 -8.67 17.12 -2.68
CA ILE A 120 -9.23 18.46 -2.43
C ILE A 120 -9.12 19.32 -3.68
N LEU A 121 -7.95 19.33 -4.33
CA LEU A 121 -7.70 20.16 -5.51
C LEU A 121 -8.55 19.74 -6.71
N ILE A 122 -8.56 18.46 -7.07
CA ILE A 122 -9.23 18.01 -8.31
C ILE A 122 -10.74 17.93 -8.16
N GLN A 123 -11.26 17.74 -6.94
CA GLN A 123 -12.71 17.66 -6.69
C GLN A 123 -13.32 18.97 -6.16
N GLY A 124 -12.51 19.94 -5.72
CA GLY A 124 -13.02 21.15 -5.06
C GLY A 124 -13.73 20.87 -3.72
N PHE A 125 -13.39 19.75 -3.07
CA PHE A 125 -14.01 19.32 -1.82
C PHE A 125 -13.45 20.05 -0.60
N SER A 126 -14.28 20.17 0.44
CA SER A 126 -13.77 20.46 1.79
C SER A 126 -12.92 19.29 2.30
N PRO A 127 -12.01 19.49 3.26
CA PRO A 127 -11.14 18.41 3.76
C PRO A 127 -11.90 17.18 4.25
N GLY A 128 -13.05 17.36 4.90
CA GLY A 128 -13.89 16.25 5.36
C GLY A 128 -14.51 15.44 4.22
N ARG A 129 -15.02 16.11 3.17
CA ARG A 129 -15.55 15.44 1.96
C ARG A 129 -14.43 14.71 1.20
N ALA A 130 -13.25 15.30 1.13
CA ALA A 130 -12.09 14.64 0.53
C ALA A 130 -11.66 13.40 1.31
N LEU A 131 -11.62 13.47 2.64
CA LEU A 131 -11.33 12.32 3.49
C LEU A 131 -12.38 11.21 3.34
N ALA A 132 -13.66 11.57 3.32
CA ALA A 132 -14.74 10.61 3.03
C ALA A 132 -14.55 9.96 1.65
N ASN A 133 -14.24 10.75 0.62
CA ASN A 133 -14.00 10.21 -0.72
C ASN A 133 -12.82 9.24 -0.75
N MET A 134 -11.75 9.51 0.01
CA MET A 134 -10.59 8.61 0.12
C MET A 134 -10.93 7.28 0.81
N LEU A 135 -11.73 7.30 1.87
CA LEU A 135 -11.97 6.12 2.72
C LEU A 135 -13.12 5.24 2.21
N LEU A 136 -14.18 5.84 1.68
CA LEU A 136 -15.41 5.12 1.31
C LEU A 136 -15.20 4.01 0.26
N PRO A 137 -14.38 4.16 -0.82
CA PRO A 137 -14.16 3.08 -1.76
C PRO A 137 -13.62 1.81 -1.10
N GLY A 138 -12.66 1.97 -0.17
CA GLY A 138 -12.11 0.85 0.59
C GLY A 138 -13.13 0.25 1.55
N ALA A 139 -13.89 1.10 2.26
CA ALA A 139 -14.95 0.66 3.16
C ALA A 139 -16.04 -0.15 2.43
N LEU A 140 -16.41 0.24 1.21
CA LEU A 140 -17.40 -0.48 0.39
C LEU A 140 -16.89 -1.86 -0.04
N VAL A 141 -15.61 -1.97 -0.41
CA VAL A 141 -14.98 -3.27 -0.74
C VAL A 141 -14.99 -4.18 0.49
N VAL A 142 -14.59 -3.67 1.65
CA VAL A 142 -14.61 -4.44 2.91
C VAL A 142 -16.03 -4.87 3.27
N ALA A 143 -17.01 -3.96 3.19
CA ALA A 143 -18.41 -4.28 3.46
C ALA A 143 -18.94 -5.37 2.53
N PHE A 144 -18.61 -5.31 1.24
CA PHE A 144 -18.99 -6.33 0.26
C PHE A 144 -18.37 -7.71 0.56
N ILE A 145 -17.09 -7.74 0.92
CA ILE A 145 -16.40 -8.99 1.32
C ILE A 145 -17.05 -9.60 2.56
N LEU A 146 -17.33 -8.79 3.59
CA LEU A 146 -17.98 -9.27 4.82
C LEU A 146 -19.39 -9.80 4.56
N LEU A 147 -20.14 -9.16 3.66
CA LEU A 147 -21.47 -9.62 3.26
C LEU A 147 -21.40 -10.99 2.57
N ILE A 148 -20.46 -11.20 1.65
CA ILE A 148 -20.27 -12.51 1.01
C ILE A 148 -19.84 -13.56 2.04
N ALA A 149 -18.87 -13.22 2.90
CA ALA A 149 -18.37 -14.13 3.93
C ALA A 149 -19.47 -14.56 4.92
N GLY A 150 -20.37 -13.64 5.29
CA GLY A 150 -21.51 -13.94 6.16
C GLY A 150 -22.65 -14.69 5.48
N LEU A 151 -22.74 -14.66 4.14
CA LEU A 151 -23.71 -15.43 3.35
C LEU A 151 -23.25 -16.86 3.04
N LEU A 152 -21.95 -17.14 3.15
CA LEU A 152 -21.42 -18.50 3.00
C LEU A 152 -21.75 -19.30 4.27
N PRO A 153 -22.51 -20.41 4.18
CA PRO A 153 -22.65 -21.31 5.32
C PRO A 153 -21.27 -21.86 5.69
N GLY A 154 -20.90 -21.69 6.95
CA GLY A 154 -19.65 -22.22 7.52
C GLY A 154 -19.65 -23.74 7.65
#